data_AF-A0A9D0HH40-F1
#
_entry.id   AF-A0A9D0HH40-F1
#
_cell.length_a   1.000
_cell.length_b   1.000
_cell.length_c   1.000
_cell.angle_alpha   90.00
_cell.angle_beta   90.00
_cell.angle_gamma   90.00
#
_symmetry.space_group_name_H-M   'P 1'
#
loop_
_entity.id
_entity.type
_entity.pdbx_description
1 polymer ?
#
loop_
_entity_poly.entity_id
_entity_poly.type
_entity_poly.pdbx_seq_one_letter_code
_entity_poly.pdbx_strand_id
1 'polypeptide(L)'
;MRRARPYAGGVSEDNKDEGGIVLGGISFGITEQPAASQQAVAGAAAPRHDDIRSQPVALDDELLPLRVAVVADLNARGEYNAGAHPPEHPIRIDPLHLSELFRQLAPRASLEVDSVLLEGGKARITFSPRDMTSFRPDKLCQDIPLLRSLLDGKRVLERLRDGTADVDAAARELAQLWDNSPFVATVLGGVQRRGPAPAPVAAPAPPSASDDVSALLDMVDMGPGAGPTSADTGGATAAAPVAATTTRASGKGRFDAFLQAIAHSGGHPRGARPAEGIRSIEQALALQLGAIVQHPEFRRLEQAWRGLAFLCSRAPKTGVRIEVLSASAQHAPEALERIINAHTSVEPPVSLAVVDVAVGADAASLALWRRLGEVGEGYTVPIITNASANLLGRTQLDDIDRLDNKQALFDAAQSLPWRTQAQRTESMWV
;
A
#
# COMPACT_ATOMS: atom_id res chain seq x y z
N MET A 1 -15.13 -69.87 -9.39
CA MET A 1 -14.30 -70.28 -10.56
C MET A 1 -13.59 -69.02 -11.06
N ARG A 2 -12.25 -68.91 -10.98
CA ARG A 2 -11.24 -69.36 -11.97
C ARG A 2 -11.31 -68.63 -13.34
N ARG A 3 -10.42 -67.64 -13.54
CA ARG A 3 -9.53 -67.31 -14.69
C ARG A 3 -9.24 -65.79 -14.66
N ALA A 4 -8.01 -65.29 -14.52
CA ALA A 4 -6.83 -65.35 -15.42
C ALA A 4 -7.10 -64.59 -16.75
N ARG A 5 -6.49 -63.40 -17.00
CA ARG A 5 -5.11 -63.11 -17.51
C ARG A 5 -4.91 -63.56 -18.99
N PRO A 6 -3.93 -63.04 -19.78
CA PRO A 6 -3.05 -61.85 -19.65
C PRO A 6 -2.78 -61.11 -21.02
N TYR A 7 -1.62 -60.43 -21.14
CA TYR A 7 -0.95 -59.79 -22.31
C TYR A 7 -1.47 -58.39 -22.72
N ALA A 8 -0.69 -57.31 -22.88
CA ALA A 8 0.76 -56.96 -22.97
C ALA A 8 1.19 -56.46 -24.35
N GLY A 9 2.02 -55.41 -24.36
CA GLY A 9 2.63 -54.81 -25.54
C GLY A 9 3.35 -53.51 -25.16
N GLY A 10 4.67 -53.47 -25.35
CA GLY A 10 5.50 -52.29 -25.11
C GLY A 10 6.66 -52.24 -26.11
N VAL A 11 7.08 -51.02 -26.46
CA VAL A 11 8.22 -50.61 -27.32
C VAL A 11 8.54 -49.18 -26.80
N SER A 12 9.63 -48.90 -26.08
CA SER A 12 10.95 -48.41 -26.59
C SER A 12 10.79 -47.35 -27.70
N GLU A 13 11.32 -46.12 -27.66
CA GLU A 13 12.71 -45.58 -27.67
C GLU A 13 12.56 -44.05 -27.94
N ASP A 14 13.50 -43.10 -27.76
CA ASP A 14 14.87 -43.02 -27.20
C ASP A 14 15.20 -41.52 -26.87
N ASN A 15 16.37 -41.27 -26.28
CA ASN A 15 17.24 -40.08 -26.41
C ASN A 15 16.92 -38.74 -25.67
N LYS A 16 17.79 -38.45 -24.68
CA LYS A 16 18.61 -37.23 -24.47
C LYS A 16 18.00 -35.81 -24.60
N ASP A 17 18.23 -34.97 -23.59
CA ASP A 17 19.52 -34.24 -23.49
C ASP A 17 19.80 -33.69 -22.06
N GLU A 18 21.07 -33.39 -21.78
CA GLU A 18 21.61 -33.03 -20.46
C GLU A 18 21.65 -31.50 -20.21
N GLY A 19 21.79 -31.08 -18.94
CA GLY A 19 21.87 -29.65 -18.60
C GLY A 19 22.12 -29.30 -17.13
N GLY A 20 22.99 -30.05 -16.43
CA GLY A 20 23.36 -29.77 -15.04
C GLY A 20 24.58 -28.84 -14.93
N ILE A 21 24.51 -27.84 -14.04
CA ILE A 21 25.67 -27.00 -13.65
C ILE A 21 26.04 -27.33 -12.20
N VAL A 22 27.29 -27.72 -11.98
CA VAL A 22 27.87 -28.03 -10.66
C VAL A 22 28.94 -27.01 -10.32
N LEU A 23 28.95 -26.49 -9.09
CA LEU A 23 30.06 -25.71 -8.54
C LEU A 23 30.34 -26.08 -7.08
N GLY A 24 31.63 -26.35 -6.79
CA GLY A 24 32.24 -26.10 -5.48
C GLY A 24 31.97 -27.12 -4.36
N GLY A 25 32.64 -28.27 -4.39
CA GLY A 25 32.75 -29.14 -3.22
C GLY A 25 33.94 -28.77 -2.32
N ILE A 26 33.75 -28.87 -1.00
CA ILE A 26 34.83 -29.00 -0.01
C ILE A 26 34.38 -30.06 0.99
N SER A 27 35.19 -31.10 1.22
CA SER A 27 34.88 -32.17 2.17
C SER A 27 36.10 -32.43 3.05
N PHE A 28 35.91 -32.48 4.36
CA PHE A 28 36.97 -32.75 5.33
C PHE A 28 37.11 -34.25 5.57
N GLY A 29 38.32 -34.78 5.41
CA GLY A 29 38.62 -36.17 5.69
C GLY A 29 38.97 -36.40 7.16
N ILE A 30 38.48 -37.50 7.74
CA ILE A 30 38.96 -38.08 9.00
C ILE A 30 39.59 -39.43 8.66
N THR A 31 40.81 -39.65 9.15
CA THR A 31 41.61 -40.84 8.85
C THR A 31 41.47 -41.87 9.97
N GLU A 32 41.04 -43.08 9.65
CA GLU A 32 41.23 -44.27 10.50
C GLU A 32 41.94 -45.39 9.72
N GLN A 33 42.79 -46.15 10.43
CA GLN A 33 43.63 -47.22 9.91
C GLN A 33 43.87 -48.26 11.03
N PRO A 34 44.16 -49.54 10.74
CA PRO A 34 43.16 -50.49 10.28
C PRO A 34 43.06 -51.73 11.19
N ALA A 35 41.93 -52.45 11.13
CA ALA A 35 41.79 -53.77 11.76
C ALA A 35 42.25 -54.90 10.82
N ALA A 36 42.78 -55.99 11.39
CA ALA A 36 43.34 -57.12 10.64
C ALA A 36 42.54 -58.42 10.77
N SER A 37 42.54 -59.19 9.67
CA SER A 37 42.29 -60.63 9.55
C SER A 37 40.85 -61.15 9.61
N GLN A 38 40.51 -61.90 8.56
CA GLN A 38 39.21 -62.45 8.20
C GLN A 38 39.04 -63.90 8.66
N GLN A 39 37.79 -64.38 8.71
CA GLN A 39 37.45 -65.73 8.23
C GLN A 39 36.09 -65.68 7.52
N ALA A 40 35.97 -66.42 6.42
CA ALA A 40 34.89 -66.26 5.45
C ALA A 40 34.19 -67.60 5.12
N VAL A 41 32.87 -67.55 4.90
CA VAL A 41 32.11 -68.57 4.13
C VAL A 41 31.07 -67.84 3.28
N ALA A 42 30.77 -68.37 2.08
CA ALA A 42 30.16 -67.63 0.98
C ALA A 42 28.62 -67.71 0.89
N GLY A 43 28.02 -66.78 0.14
CA GLY A 43 26.89 -67.12 -0.74
C GLY A 43 25.64 -66.22 -0.76
N ALA A 44 25.72 -65.00 -1.29
CA ALA A 44 24.62 -64.33 -2.02
C ALA A 44 25.14 -63.10 -2.78
N ALA A 45 24.64 -62.82 -3.98
CA ALA A 45 25.03 -61.64 -4.75
C ALA A 45 24.35 -60.37 -4.22
N ALA A 46 25.14 -59.33 -3.94
CA ALA A 46 24.60 -58.02 -3.54
C ALA A 46 23.99 -57.29 -4.76
N PRO A 47 22.81 -56.66 -4.63
CA PRO A 47 22.29 -55.76 -5.66
C PRO A 47 23.16 -54.50 -5.73
N ARG A 48 23.25 -53.92 -6.93
CA ARG A 48 24.04 -52.69 -7.18
C ARG A 48 23.35 -51.49 -6.55
N HIS A 49 24.14 -50.53 -6.07
CA HIS A 49 23.65 -49.20 -5.70
C HIS A 49 23.13 -48.48 -6.96
N ASP A 50 21.82 -48.47 -7.15
CA ASP A 50 21.06 -47.40 -7.79
C ASP A 50 19.56 -47.58 -7.45
N ASP A 51 18.78 -46.51 -7.60
CA ASP A 51 17.36 -46.39 -7.20
C ASP A 51 17.05 -46.48 -5.68
N ILE A 52 17.62 -45.55 -4.90
CA ILE A 52 16.84 -44.94 -3.80
C ILE A 52 16.09 -43.72 -4.36
N ARG A 53 15.16 -43.97 -5.29
CA ARG A 53 14.00 -43.09 -5.43
C ARG A 53 13.09 -43.42 -4.26
N SER A 54 13.14 -42.59 -3.22
CA SER A 54 12.27 -42.70 -2.05
C SER A 54 10.81 -42.72 -2.48
N GLN A 55 10.24 -43.91 -2.63
CA GLN A 55 8.80 -44.07 -2.70
C GLN A 55 8.24 -43.52 -1.38
N PRO A 56 7.16 -42.71 -1.39
CA PRO A 56 6.53 -42.32 -0.15
C PRO A 56 6.02 -43.60 0.52
N VAL A 57 6.66 -43.99 1.62
CA VAL A 57 6.16 -45.07 2.47
C VAL A 57 4.78 -44.63 2.92
N ALA A 58 3.75 -45.39 2.55
CA ALA A 58 2.41 -45.17 3.03
C ALA A 58 2.38 -45.48 4.52
N LEU A 59 2.59 -44.44 5.33
CA LEU A 59 2.36 -44.46 6.76
C LEU A 59 0.85 -44.39 6.98
N ASP A 60 0.20 -45.56 6.93
CA ASP A 60 -1.19 -45.76 7.37
C ASP A 60 -1.29 -45.79 8.91
N ASP A 61 -0.55 -44.89 9.57
CA ASP A 61 -0.69 -44.52 10.98
C ASP A 61 -1.22 -43.09 11.02
N GLU A 62 -2.27 -42.82 11.82
CA GLU A 62 -2.81 -41.46 12.01
C GLU A 62 -1.78 -40.58 12.75
N LEU A 63 -0.86 -39.98 11.99
CA LEU A 63 0.11 -39.02 12.50
C LEU A 63 -0.62 -37.91 13.26
N LEU A 64 -0.28 -37.76 14.54
CA LEU A 64 -0.84 -36.71 15.38
C LEU A 64 -0.57 -35.35 14.72
N PRO A 65 -1.58 -34.46 14.66
CA PRO A 65 -1.44 -33.18 13.99
C PRO A 65 -0.42 -32.32 14.71
N LEU A 66 0.45 -31.66 13.93
CA LEU A 66 1.27 -30.56 14.41
C LEU A 66 0.35 -29.43 14.88
N ARG A 67 0.24 -29.24 16.19
CA ARG A 67 -0.57 -28.18 16.80
C ARG A 67 0.29 -26.93 16.93
N VAL A 68 -0.04 -25.90 16.18
CA VAL A 68 0.62 -24.60 16.18
C VAL A 68 -0.24 -23.62 16.96
N ALA A 69 0.24 -23.19 18.13
CA ALA A 69 -0.36 -22.10 18.88
C ALA A 69 0.08 -20.76 18.26
N VAL A 70 -0.84 -19.82 18.11
CA VAL A 70 -0.56 -18.48 17.58
C VAL A 70 -1.10 -17.43 18.54
N VAL A 71 -0.22 -16.54 18.99
CA VAL A 71 -0.61 -15.35 19.77
C VAL A 71 -0.34 -14.13 18.90
N ALA A 72 -1.37 -13.37 18.57
CA ALA A 72 -1.26 -12.20 17.72
C ALA A 72 -2.21 -11.08 18.14
N ASP A 73 -1.88 -9.84 17.83
CA ASP A 73 -2.65 -8.68 18.29
C ASP A 73 -3.70 -8.25 17.24
N LEU A 74 -4.75 -9.06 17.11
CA LEU A 74 -5.75 -8.99 16.03
C LEU A 74 -6.88 -7.96 16.28
N ASN A 75 -6.88 -7.29 17.42
CA ASN A 75 -7.85 -6.26 17.80
C ASN A 75 -7.17 -4.89 17.91
N ALA A 76 -7.95 -3.81 17.91
CA ALA A 76 -7.41 -2.47 18.09
C ALA A 76 -6.94 -2.24 19.54
N ARG A 77 -5.84 -1.49 19.73
CA ARG A 77 -5.21 -1.23 21.02
C ARG A 77 -5.83 -0.05 21.76
N GLY A 78 -6.01 -0.20 23.07
CA GLY A 78 -6.24 0.90 24.01
C GLY A 78 -7.30 1.92 23.56
N GLU A 79 -6.88 3.18 23.42
CA GLU A 79 -7.72 4.32 22.99
C GLU A 79 -8.37 4.15 21.60
N TYR A 80 -7.77 3.35 20.72
CA TYR A 80 -8.31 3.07 19.38
C TYR A 80 -9.37 1.97 19.40
N ASN A 81 -9.55 1.23 20.50
CA ASN A 81 -10.48 0.11 20.55
C ASN A 81 -11.94 0.59 20.63
N ALA A 82 -12.72 0.34 19.58
CA ALA A 82 -14.13 0.72 19.49
C ALA A 82 -15.08 -0.41 19.98
N GLY A 83 -14.76 -1.01 21.12
CA GLY A 83 -15.60 -2.01 21.81
C GLY A 83 -15.45 -3.45 21.31
N ALA A 84 -14.30 -3.80 20.72
CA ALA A 84 -13.96 -5.19 20.39
C ALA A 84 -13.20 -5.84 21.56
N HIS A 85 -13.66 -6.99 22.04
CA HIS A 85 -13.02 -7.72 23.13
C HIS A 85 -12.20 -8.90 22.59
N PRO A 86 -10.95 -9.10 23.05
CA PRO A 86 -10.22 -10.32 22.73
C PRO A 86 -10.93 -11.54 23.35
N PRO A 87 -10.94 -12.70 22.68
CA PRO A 87 -11.60 -13.89 23.20
C PRO A 87 -10.83 -14.46 24.40
N GLU A 88 -11.57 -15.04 25.33
CA GLU A 88 -10.99 -15.68 26.52
C GLU A 88 -10.41 -17.07 26.21
N HIS A 89 -10.90 -17.72 25.15
CA HIS A 89 -10.52 -19.07 24.72
C HIS A 89 -9.85 -19.07 23.33
N PRO A 90 -8.93 -20.01 23.06
CA PRO A 90 -8.33 -20.18 21.73
C PRO A 90 -9.39 -20.46 20.67
N ILE A 91 -9.20 -19.88 19.49
CA ILE A 91 -10.02 -20.12 18.31
C ILE A 91 -9.22 -20.98 17.35
N ARG A 92 -9.72 -22.19 17.04
CA ARG A 92 -9.15 -23.02 15.97
C ARG A 92 -9.46 -22.41 14.61
N ILE A 93 -8.43 -22.18 13.80
CA ILE A 93 -8.57 -21.60 12.46
C ILE A 93 -8.79 -22.72 11.43
N ASP A 94 -9.75 -22.51 10.53
CA ASP A 94 -9.76 -23.16 9.22
C ASP A 94 -8.99 -22.26 8.23
N PRO A 95 -7.84 -22.71 7.67
CA PRO A 95 -7.05 -21.93 6.72
C PRO A 95 -7.80 -21.47 5.47
N LEU A 96 -8.91 -22.12 5.10
CA LEU A 96 -9.75 -21.74 3.97
C LEU A 96 -10.79 -20.67 4.32
N HIS A 97 -11.10 -20.48 5.61
CA HIS A 97 -12.24 -19.68 6.08
C HIS A 97 -11.84 -18.65 7.15
N LEU A 98 -10.74 -17.92 6.95
CA LEU A 98 -10.28 -16.86 7.87
C LEU A 98 -11.34 -15.78 8.17
N SER A 99 -12.33 -15.59 7.29
CA SER A 99 -13.50 -14.72 7.54
C SER A 99 -14.35 -15.14 8.75
N GLU A 100 -14.31 -16.40 9.18
CA GLU A 100 -14.91 -16.86 10.43
C GLU A 100 -14.24 -16.22 11.65
N LEU A 101 -12.91 -16.11 11.64
CA LEU A 101 -12.14 -15.47 12.71
C LEU A 101 -12.45 -13.96 12.78
N PHE A 102 -12.57 -13.28 11.63
CA PHE A 102 -13.04 -11.89 11.59
C PHE A 102 -14.44 -11.73 12.20
N ARG A 103 -15.36 -12.68 11.95
CA ARG A 103 -16.72 -12.65 12.52
C ARG A 103 -16.71 -12.87 14.03
N GLN A 104 -15.87 -13.77 14.53
CA GLN A 104 -15.77 -14.10 15.96
C GLN A 104 -15.07 -12.98 16.76
N LEU A 105 -13.98 -12.42 16.23
CA LEU A 105 -13.26 -11.31 16.88
C LEU A 105 -13.97 -9.96 16.72
N ALA A 106 -14.72 -9.78 15.62
CA ALA A 106 -15.41 -8.56 15.24
C ALA A 106 -14.58 -7.28 15.48
N PRO A 107 -13.34 -7.18 14.95
CA PRO A 107 -12.41 -6.10 15.26
C PRO A 107 -12.99 -4.73 14.88
N ARG A 108 -12.83 -3.74 15.77
CA ARG A 108 -13.27 -2.36 15.56
C ARG A 108 -12.23 -1.36 16.05
N ALA A 109 -11.85 -0.45 15.16
CA ALA A 109 -10.92 0.63 15.44
C ALA A 109 -11.62 1.99 15.28
N SER A 110 -11.41 2.90 16.24
CA SER A 110 -11.72 4.32 16.12
C SER A 110 -10.41 5.06 15.90
N LEU A 111 -10.18 5.61 14.71
CA LEU A 111 -8.93 6.28 14.34
C LEU A 111 -9.18 7.77 14.18
N GLU A 112 -8.23 8.60 14.62
CA GLU A 112 -8.25 10.04 14.36
C GLU A 112 -7.26 10.38 13.27
N VAL A 113 -7.77 10.90 12.15
CA VAL A 113 -7.00 11.22 10.95
C VAL A 113 -7.21 12.68 10.58
N ASP A 114 -6.23 13.29 9.93
CA ASP A 114 -6.40 14.64 9.40
C ASP A 114 -7.52 14.63 8.33
N SER A 115 -8.38 15.64 8.35
CA SER A 115 -9.56 15.73 7.48
C SER A 115 -9.31 16.67 6.32
N VAL A 116 -9.57 16.22 5.10
CA VAL A 116 -9.57 17.10 3.91
C VAL A 116 -10.83 17.98 3.81
N LEU A 117 -11.88 17.67 4.58
CA LEU A 117 -13.14 18.44 4.61
C LEU A 117 -13.17 19.51 5.72
N LEU A 118 -12.25 19.46 6.69
CA LEU A 118 -12.17 20.43 7.79
C LEU A 118 -10.80 21.13 7.72
N GLU A 119 -10.77 22.45 7.62
CA GLU A 119 -9.50 23.21 7.53
C GLU A 119 -8.64 22.99 8.78
N GLY A 120 -7.59 22.15 8.65
CA GLY A 120 -6.72 21.76 9.76
C GLY A 120 -7.39 20.91 10.86
N GLY A 121 -8.60 20.41 10.62
CA GLY A 121 -9.36 19.61 11.58
C GLY A 121 -9.07 18.12 11.48
N LYS A 122 -9.21 17.39 12.60
CA LYS A 122 -9.21 15.92 12.60
C LYS A 122 -10.62 15.38 12.42
N ALA A 123 -10.75 14.32 11.62
CA ALA A 123 -11.94 13.48 11.54
C ALA A 123 -11.71 12.19 12.33
N ARG A 124 -12.69 11.81 13.15
CA ARG A 124 -12.72 10.47 13.76
C ARG A 124 -13.44 9.51 12.82
N ILE A 125 -12.73 8.48 12.36
CA ILE A 125 -13.31 7.42 11.53
C ILE A 125 -13.48 6.13 12.34
N THR A 126 -14.51 5.36 12.02
CA THR A 126 -14.66 3.99 12.52
C THR A 126 -14.32 3.01 11.40
N PHE A 127 -13.35 2.14 11.67
CA PHE A 127 -12.96 1.04 10.80
C PHE A 127 -13.35 -0.29 11.46
N SER A 128 -13.93 -1.21 10.69
CA SER A 128 -14.43 -2.50 11.22
C SER A 128 -14.28 -3.58 10.15
N PRO A 129 -13.07 -4.13 9.96
CA PRO A 129 -12.79 -5.07 8.89
C PRO A 129 -13.56 -6.39 9.10
N ARG A 130 -14.07 -6.94 8.00
CA ARG A 130 -14.86 -8.18 7.97
C ARG A 130 -14.12 -9.34 7.30
N ASP A 131 -13.12 -9.02 6.50
CA ASP A 131 -12.22 -9.95 5.83
C ASP A 131 -10.93 -9.23 5.42
N MET A 132 -10.00 -9.96 4.80
CA MET A 132 -8.72 -9.40 4.30
C MET A 132 -8.88 -8.37 3.17
N THR A 133 -10.03 -8.32 2.50
CA THR A 133 -10.30 -7.32 1.46
C THR A 133 -10.67 -5.96 2.05
N SER A 134 -11.20 -5.90 3.29
CA SER A 134 -11.52 -4.65 3.98
C SER A 134 -10.33 -3.68 4.12
N PHE A 135 -9.09 -4.18 4.08
CA PHE A 135 -7.87 -3.36 4.11
C PHE A 135 -7.49 -2.76 2.73
N ARG A 136 -8.14 -3.18 1.64
CA ARG A 136 -7.84 -2.68 0.29
C ARG A 136 -8.42 -1.28 0.08
N PRO A 137 -7.71 -0.38 -0.64
CA PRO A 137 -8.21 0.96 -1.01
C PRO A 137 -9.66 1.01 -1.46
N ASP A 138 -10.06 0.15 -2.41
CA ASP A 138 -11.41 0.12 -2.98
C ASP A 138 -12.49 -0.18 -1.93
N LYS A 139 -12.15 -0.99 -0.92
CA LYS A 139 -13.05 -1.34 0.19
C LYS A 139 -13.08 -0.28 1.27
N LEU A 140 -11.96 0.35 1.60
CA LEU A 140 -11.93 1.53 2.47
C LEU A 140 -12.83 2.65 1.90
N CYS A 141 -12.74 2.91 0.59
CA CYS A 141 -13.60 3.88 -0.09
C CYS A 141 -15.09 3.50 -0.13
N GLN A 142 -15.43 2.21 -0.05
CA GLN A 142 -16.81 1.74 0.08
C GLN A 142 -17.31 1.84 1.52
N ASP A 143 -16.53 1.39 2.49
CA ASP A 143 -16.98 1.16 3.87
C ASP A 143 -16.88 2.40 4.77
N ILE A 144 -15.88 3.28 4.54
CA ILE A 144 -15.67 4.49 5.36
C ILE A 144 -16.54 5.65 4.82
N PRO A 145 -17.48 6.20 5.62
CA PRO A 145 -18.41 7.23 5.15
C PRO A 145 -17.74 8.49 4.57
N LEU A 146 -16.61 8.91 5.17
CA LEU A 146 -15.82 10.08 4.73
C LEU A 146 -15.19 9.88 3.33
N LEU A 147 -14.73 8.69 3.00
CA LEU A 147 -14.20 8.40 1.66
C LEU A 147 -15.33 8.23 0.65
N ARG A 148 -16.46 7.65 1.07
CA ARG A 148 -17.66 7.51 0.25
C ARG A 148 -18.25 8.87 -0.15
N SER A 149 -18.36 9.82 0.77
CA SER A 149 -18.89 11.17 0.47
C SER A 149 -18.01 11.97 -0.49
N LEU A 150 -16.69 11.73 -0.51
CA LEU A 150 -15.79 12.28 -1.53
C LEU A 150 -16.05 11.65 -2.91
N LEU A 151 -16.23 10.32 -2.98
CA LEU A 151 -16.61 9.65 -4.24
C LEU A 151 -17.99 10.09 -4.75
N ASP A 152 -18.96 10.30 -3.87
CA ASP A 152 -20.28 10.81 -4.25
C ASP A 152 -20.17 12.24 -4.77
N GLY A 153 -19.38 13.11 -4.13
CA GLY A 153 -19.08 14.44 -4.66
C GLY A 153 -18.42 14.42 -6.05
N LYS A 154 -17.54 13.44 -6.33
CA LYS A 154 -16.98 13.23 -7.68
C LYS A 154 -18.09 12.97 -8.71
N ARG A 155 -19.06 12.10 -8.38
CA ARG A 155 -20.22 11.79 -9.24
C ARG A 155 -21.11 13.01 -9.49
N VAL A 156 -21.26 13.91 -8.51
CA VAL A 156 -21.97 15.19 -8.70
C VAL A 156 -21.28 16.04 -9.77
N LEU A 157 -19.94 16.16 -9.70
CA LEU A 157 -19.18 16.92 -10.70
C LEU A 157 -19.09 16.25 -12.07
N GLU A 158 -19.07 14.93 -12.14
CA GLU A 158 -19.16 14.20 -13.40
C GLU A 158 -20.53 14.48 -14.07
N ARG A 159 -21.63 14.44 -13.32
CA ARG A 159 -22.95 14.85 -13.82
C ARG A 159 -22.98 16.31 -14.31
N LEU A 160 -22.30 17.22 -13.61
CA LEU A 160 -22.18 18.63 -14.01
C LEU A 160 -21.32 18.80 -15.28
N ARG A 161 -20.19 18.10 -15.39
CA ARG A 161 -19.33 18.07 -16.60
C ARG A 161 -20.07 17.54 -17.81
N ASP A 162 -20.90 16.51 -17.60
CA ASP A 162 -21.63 15.83 -18.66
C ASP A 162 -22.97 16.55 -18.99
N GLY A 163 -23.22 17.73 -18.39
CA GLY A 163 -24.38 18.59 -18.67
C GLY A 163 -25.72 18.10 -18.10
N THR A 164 -25.71 17.06 -17.27
CA THR A 164 -26.92 16.43 -16.70
C THR A 164 -27.40 17.07 -15.39
N ALA A 165 -26.60 17.96 -14.80
CA ALA A 165 -26.92 18.71 -13.60
C ALA A 165 -26.54 20.19 -13.76
N ASP A 166 -27.31 21.08 -13.14
CA ASP A 166 -27.02 22.52 -13.09
C ASP A 166 -26.06 22.87 -11.94
N VAL A 167 -25.33 23.99 -12.07
CA VAL A 167 -24.34 24.45 -11.08
C VAL A 167 -24.99 24.71 -9.71
N ASP A 168 -26.15 25.36 -9.66
CA ASP A 168 -26.84 25.66 -8.41
C ASP A 168 -27.47 24.42 -7.76
N ALA A 169 -27.75 23.38 -8.55
CA ALA A 169 -28.14 22.07 -8.03
C ALA A 169 -26.94 21.31 -7.45
N ALA A 170 -25.84 21.22 -8.21
CA ALA A 170 -24.59 20.60 -7.79
C ALA A 170 -24.01 21.25 -6.53
N ALA A 171 -24.05 22.58 -6.42
CA ALA A 171 -23.55 23.30 -5.26
C ALA A 171 -24.33 22.98 -3.97
N ARG A 172 -25.66 22.87 -4.06
CA ARG A 172 -26.50 22.47 -2.91
C ARG A 172 -26.27 21.01 -2.52
N GLU A 173 -26.11 20.13 -3.50
CA GLU A 173 -25.85 18.71 -3.25
C GLU A 173 -24.48 18.50 -2.58
N LEU A 174 -23.42 19.16 -3.06
CA LEU A 174 -22.09 19.13 -2.44
C LEU A 174 -22.09 19.75 -1.03
N ALA A 175 -22.81 20.87 -0.83
CA ALA A 175 -22.95 21.48 0.48
C ALA A 175 -23.68 20.57 1.48
N GLN A 176 -24.67 19.80 1.03
CA GLN A 176 -25.35 18.82 1.87
C GLN A 176 -24.49 17.57 2.14
N LEU A 177 -23.71 17.10 1.15
CA LEU A 177 -22.83 15.92 1.31
C LEU A 177 -21.67 16.13 2.27
N TRP A 178 -21.20 17.37 2.43
CA TRP A 178 -20.03 17.73 3.23
C TRP A 178 -20.35 18.76 4.34
N ASP A 179 -21.58 18.81 4.84
CA ASP A 179 -22.02 19.66 5.96
C ASP A 179 -21.61 21.15 5.85
N ASN A 180 -21.72 21.73 4.66
CA ASN A 180 -21.29 23.08 4.29
C ASN A 180 -19.77 23.34 4.46
N SER A 181 -18.95 22.30 4.34
CA SER A 181 -17.48 22.40 4.31
C SER A 181 -16.98 23.49 3.35
N PRO A 182 -15.94 24.27 3.73
CA PRO A 182 -15.29 25.23 2.83
C PRO A 182 -14.73 24.58 1.56
N PHE A 183 -14.48 23.26 1.58
CA PHE A 183 -14.00 22.50 0.42
C PHE A 183 -14.95 22.59 -0.78
N VAL A 184 -16.27 22.79 -0.58
CA VAL A 184 -17.24 23.01 -1.67
C VAL A 184 -16.85 24.20 -2.55
N ALA A 185 -16.40 25.31 -1.95
CA ALA A 185 -16.02 26.51 -2.68
C ALA A 185 -14.74 26.30 -3.51
N THR A 186 -13.76 25.57 -2.96
CA THR A 186 -12.54 25.16 -3.66
C THR A 186 -12.86 24.28 -4.86
N VAL A 187 -13.73 23.28 -4.65
CA VAL A 187 -14.11 22.28 -5.66
C VAL A 187 -14.89 22.89 -6.82
N LEU A 188 -15.76 23.86 -6.59
CA LEU A 188 -16.51 24.54 -7.67
C LEU A 188 -15.69 25.59 -8.44
N GLY A 189 -14.36 25.59 -8.28
CA GLY A 189 -13.44 26.47 -9.02
C GLY A 189 -13.13 27.79 -8.33
N GLY A 190 -13.34 27.87 -7.01
CA GLY A 190 -13.04 29.07 -6.24
C GLY A 190 -13.92 30.24 -6.64
N VAL A 191 -15.22 30.17 -6.31
CA VAL A 191 -16.05 31.39 -6.29
C VAL A 191 -15.57 32.26 -5.13
N GLN A 192 -14.49 33.01 -5.40
CA GLN A 192 -14.27 34.32 -4.83
C GLN A 192 -15.53 35.12 -5.13
N ARG A 193 -16.52 35.07 -4.22
CA ARG A 193 -17.49 36.15 -4.06
C ARG A 193 -16.65 37.36 -3.70
N ARG A 194 -16.20 38.07 -4.72
CA ARG A 194 -15.67 39.41 -4.60
C ARG A 194 -16.80 40.24 -3.99
N GLY A 195 -16.79 40.36 -2.67
CA GLY A 195 -17.64 41.31 -1.96
C GLY A 195 -17.48 42.67 -2.62
N PRO A 196 -18.53 43.52 -2.60
CA PRO A 196 -18.51 44.79 -3.30
C PRO A 196 -17.21 45.52 -2.97
N ALA A 197 -16.38 45.75 -4.00
CA ALA A 197 -15.05 46.27 -3.79
C ALA A 197 -15.18 47.63 -3.08
N PRO A 198 -14.45 47.88 -1.97
CA PRO A 198 -14.43 49.20 -1.38
C PRO A 198 -13.98 50.19 -2.46
N ALA A 199 -14.69 51.32 -2.56
CA ALA A 199 -14.42 52.32 -3.58
C ALA A 199 -12.94 52.73 -3.53
N PRO A 200 -12.26 52.88 -4.69
CA PRO A 200 -10.84 53.21 -4.71
C PRO A 200 -10.62 54.56 -4.02
N VAL A 201 -9.91 54.54 -2.90
CA VAL A 201 -9.42 55.76 -2.24
C VAL A 201 -8.46 56.45 -3.21
N ALA A 202 -8.71 57.72 -3.49
CA ALA A 202 -7.92 58.48 -4.45
C ALA A 202 -6.46 58.61 -3.98
N ALA A 203 -5.53 58.07 -4.77
CA ALA A 203 -4.11 58.37 -4.64
C ALA A 203 -3.82 59.76 -5.26
N PRO A 204 -2.87 60.54 -4.72
CA PRO A 204 -2.57 61.88 -5.21
C PRO A 204 -1.90 61.85 -6.60
N ALA A 205 -2.12 62.90 -7.39
CA ALA A 205 -1.62 63.00 -8.75
C ALA A 205 -0.08 63.12 -8.83
N PRO A 206 0.58 62.48 -9.80
CA PRO A 206 1.99 62.73 -10.10
C PRO A 206 2.16 64.05 -10.89
N PRO A 207 3.31 64.74 -10.76
CA PRO A 207 3.61 65.92 -11.57
C PRO A 207 3.85 65.54 -13.04
N SER A 208 3.39 66.38 -13.96
CA SER A 208 3.55 66.20 -15.40
C SER A 208 4.98 66.49 -15.85
N ALA A 209 5.59 65.61 -16.63
CA ALA A 209 6.88 65.83 -17.28
C ALA A 209 6.87 65.29 -18.72
N SER A 210 6.86 66.24 -19.67
CA SER A 210 7.33 66.21 -21.07
C SER A 210 7.28 64.92 -21.91
N ASP A 211 6.61 65.03 -23.07
CA ASP A 211 6.79 64.18 -24.24
C ASP A 211 8.25 64.19 -24.72
N ASP A 212 8.91 63.02 -24.77
CA ASP A 212 10.31 62.94 -25.25
C ASP A 212 10.67 61.56 -25.88
N VAL A 213 9.73 60.99 -26.66
CA VAL A 213 9.95 59.75 -27.43
C VAL A 213 9.66 59.94 -28.94
N SER A 214 8.89 60.97 -29.31
CA SER A 214 8.60 61.30 -30.72
C SER A 214 9.74 62.06 -31.42
N ALA A 215 10.77 62.53 -30.70
CA ALA A 215 11.86 63.33 -31.25
C ALA A 215 13.07 62.51 -31.76
N LEU A 216 13.09 61.18 -31.56
CA LEU A 216 14.24 60.32 -31.86
C LEU A 216 14.12 59.50 -33.16
N LEU A 217 13.05 59.67 -33.95
CA LEU A 217 12.82 58.89 -35.17
C LEU A 217 12.66 59.71 -36.46
N ASP A 218 12.72 61.04 -36.39
CA ASP A 218 12.39 61.93 -37.52
C ASP A 218 13.61 62.74 -38.04
N MET A 219 14.81 62.13 -38.00
CA MET A 219 16.05 62.82 -38.39
C MET A 219 17.09 61.93 -39.10
N VAL A 220 16.67 61.25 -40.18
CA VAL A 220 17.58 60.91 -41.30
C VAL A 220 16.84 61.06 -42.63
N ASP A 221 17.07 62.19 -43.31
CA ASP A 221 16.98 62.22 -44.77
C ASP A 221 18.10 63.12 -45.32
N MET A 222 18.80 62.61 -46.35
CA MET A 222 19.90 63.26 -47.06
C MET A 222 19.81 62.84 -48.51
N GLY A 223 19.38 63.76 -49.38
CA GLY A 223 19.39 63.61 -50.85
C GLY A 223 20.83 63.71 -51.43
N PRO A 224 21.09 64.36 -52.59
CA PRO A 224 20.23 65.17 -53.47
C PRO A 224 20.24 64.64 -54.94
N GLY A 225 19.70 65.27 -56.00
CA GLY A 225 18.90 66.49 -56.18
C GLY A 225 18.95 67.00 -57.64
N ALA A 226 18.63 68.28 -57.85
CA ALA A 226 18.68 69.09 -59.09
C ALA A 226 17.55 68.90 -60.16
N GLY A 227 16.87 70.00 -60.49
CA GLY A 227 15.95 70.15 -61.64
C GLY A 227 16.64 70.92 -62.81
N PRO A 228 16.01 71.91 -63.49
CA PRO A 228 14.61 72.36 -63.41
C PRO A 228 13.96 72.73 -64.79
N THR A 229 12.77 73.37 -64.75
CA THR A 229 12.15 74.27 -65.76
C THR A 229 11.66 73.77 -67.15
N SER A 230 10.32 73.70 -67.26
CA SER A 230 9.48 74.48 -68.20
C SER A 230 9.21 74.05 -69.67
N ALA A 231 7.95 74.34 -70.08
CA ALA A 231 7.41 74.56 -71.44
C ALA A 231 7.02 73.33 -72.32
N ASP A 232 5.82 72.82 -72.06
CA ASP A 232 4.69 72.67 -73.01
C ASP A 232 4.95 72.67 -74.54
N THR A 233 4.72 71.53 -75.22
CA THR A 233 3.76 71.45 -76.36
C THR A 233 3.52 70.01 -76.85
N GLY A 234 2.25 69.69 -77.13
CA GLY A 234 1.83 68.52 -77.92
C GLY A 234 1.76 67.17 -77.18
N GLY A 235 0.79 66.30 -77.43
CA GLY A 235 -0.34 66.40 -78.36
C GLY A 235 -0.94 65.02 -78.68
N ALA A 236 -2.05 64.69 -78.00
CA ALA A 236 -3.00 63.61 -78.31
C ALA A 236 -2.46 62.16 -78.51
N THR A 237 -2.80 61.24 -77.61
CA THR A 237 -3.98 60.34 -77.77
C THR A 237 -4.14 59.36 -76.59
N ALA A 238 -5.37 58.82 -76.44
CA ALA A 238 -5.80 57.67 -75.61
C ALA A 238 -6.35 57.89 -74.18
N ALA A 239 -7.66 57.63 -74.07
CA ALA A 239 -8.39 56.89 -73.02
C ALA A 239 -8.70 57.51 -71.63
N ALA A 240 -9.99 57.84 -71.45
CA ALA A 240 -10.77 57.79 -70.20
C ALA A 240 -12.28 57.87 -70.55
N PRO A 241 -13.26 57.60 -69.65
CA PRO A 241 -13.22 56.94 -68.33
C PRO A 241 -14.05 55.60 -68.38
N VAL A 242 -14.48 54.88 -67.34
CA VAL A 242 -14.81 55.17 -65.92
C VAL A 242 -14.72 53.89 -65.05
N ALA A 243 -14.40 54.07 -63.76
CA ALA A 243 -14.83 53.30 -62.57
C ALA A 243 -15.02 51.75 -62.60
N ALA A 244 -14.30 51.04 -61.72
CA ALA A 244 -14.93 50.29 -60.62
C ALA A 244 -13.92 49.88 -59.52
N THR A 245 -14.27 50.22 -58.28
CA THR A 245 -13.58 49.99 -57.01
C THR A 245 -13.14 48.55 -56.71
N THR A 246 -11.87 48.36 -56.36
CA THR A 246 -11.40 47.19 -55.57
C THR A 246 -11.74 47.40 -54.10
N THR A 247 -12.39 46.44 -53.44
CA THR A 247 -12.54 46.41 -51.96
C THR A 247 -12.18 45.03 -51.42
N ARG A 248 -11.12 44.98 -50.61
CA ARG A 248 -10.65 43.77 -49.92
C ARG A 248 -11.28 43.73 -48.52
N ALA A 249 -12.40 43.03 -48.37
CA ALA A 249 -13.21 43.07 -47.15
C ALA A 249 -12.72 42.10 -46.06
N SER A 250 -12.54 42.67 -44.87
CA SER A 250 -12.19 42.06 -43.58
C SER A 250 -12.79 40.68 -43.26
N GLY A 251 -11.94 39.75 -42.82
CA GLY A 251 -12.32 38.40 -42.35
C GLY A 251 -12.94 38.35 -40.95
N LYS A 252 -13.75 39.34 -40.54
CA LYS A 252 -14.36 39.40 -39.19
C LYS A 252 -15.52 38.41 -39.01
N GLY A 253 -16.44 38.34 -39.98
CA GLY A 253 -17.72 37.62 -39.82
C GLY A 253 -17.63 36.09 -39.73
N ARG A 254 -16.58 35.44 -40.25
CA ARG A 254 -16.43 33.97 -40.15
C ARG A 254 -15.93 33.52 -38.78
N PHE A 255 -15.14 34.36 -38.11
CA PHE A 255 -14.70 34.09 -36.74
C PHE A 255 -15.85 34.36 -35.76
N ASP A 256 -16.63 35.43 -35.98
CA ASP A 256 -17.86 35.70 -35.22
C ASP A 256 -18.91 34.59 -35.38
N ALA A 257 -19.08 34.02 -36.58
CA ALA A 257 -19.96 32.87 -36.80
C ALA A 257 -19.48 31.60 -36.08
N PHE A 258 -18.16 31.39 -35.97
CA PHE A 258 -17.59 30.28 -35.20
C PHE A 258 -17.74 30.49 -33.69
N LEU A 259 -17.52 31.73 -33.20
CA LEU A 259 -17.79 32.11 -31.82
C LEU A 259 -19.28 31.99 -31.45
N GLN A 260 -20.19 32.35 -32.36
CA GLN A 260 -21.62 32.10 -32.15
C GLN A 260 -21.97 30.60 -32.20
N ALA A 261 -21.37 29.80 -33.09
CA ALA A 261 -21.58 28.35 -33.09
C ALA A 261 -21.16 27.71 -31.75
N ILE A 262 -20.01 28.14 -31.21
CA ILE A 262 -19.54 27.74 -29.87
C ILE A 262 -20.49 28.21 -28.76
N ALA A 263 -21.07 29.41 -28.89
CA ALA A 263 -22.06 29.93 -27.94
C ALA A 263 -23.40 29.16 -27.95
N HIS A 264 -23.76 28.51 -29.07
CA HIS A 264 -24.95 27.67 -29.19
C HIS A 264 -24.69 26.19 -28.84
N SER A 265 -23.43 25.75 -28.82
CA SER A 265 -23.05 24.42 -28.32
C SER A 265 -22.73 24.46 -26.81
N GLY A 266 -23.77 24.39 -25.97
CA GLY A 266 -23.62 24.05 -24.55
C GLY A 266 -22.78 25.03 -23.72
N GLY A 267 -23.14 26.32 -23.75
CA GLY A 267 -22.51 27.35 -22.93
C GLY A 267 -22.60 27.06 -21.43
N HIS A 268 -21.56 26.45 -20.86
CA HIS A 268 -21.42 26.29 -19.42
C HIS A 268 -21.35 27.69 -18.78
N PRO A 269 -22.12 27.97 -17.72
CA PRO A 269 -22.13 29.28 -17.10
C PRO A 269 -20.74 29.63 -16.52
N ARG A 270 -20.33 30.89 -16.70
CA ARG A 270 -19.04 31.40 -16.25
C ARG A 270 -18.91 31.29 -14.73
N GLY A 271 -18.21 30.26 -14.25
CA GLY A 271 -17.87 30.09 -12.84
C GLY A 271 -17.33 28.70 -12.54
N ALA A 272 -18.16 27.67 -12.73
CA ALA A 272 -17.81 26.30 -12.38
C ALA A 272 -16.82 25.68 -13.37
N ARG A 273 -15.75 25.07 -12.84
CA ARG A 273 -14.75 24.31 -13.62
C ARG A 273 -14.77 22.84 -13.18
N PRO A 274 -15.74 22.03 -13.64
CA PRO A 274 -15.96 20.69 -13.08
C PRO A 274 -14.74 19.76 -13.26
N ALA A 275 -13.95 19.92 -14.33
CA ALA A 275 -12.71 19.16 -14.51
C ALA A 275 -11.60 19.50 -13.49
N GLU A 276 -11.51 20.77 -13.06
CA GLU A 276 -10.59 21.15 -11.97
C GLU A 276 -11.13 20.67 -10.62
N GLY A 277 -12.45 20.76 -10.39
CA GLY A 277 -13.10 20.23 -9.20
C GLY A 277 -12.94 18.72 -9.02
N ILE A 278 -13.08 17.94 -10.10
CA ILE A 278 -12.87 16.47 -10.09
C ILE A 278 -11.44 16.16 -9.64
N ARG A 279 -10.44 16.85 -10.20
CA ARG A 279 -9.04 16.70 -9.78
C ARG A 279 -8.83 17.07 -8.31
N SER A 280 -9.45 18.14 -7.81
CA SER A 280 -9.38 18.53 -6.41
C SER A 280 -9.98 17.46 -5.49
N ILE A 281 -11.09 16.83 -5.88
CA ILE A 281 -11.66 15.70 -5.14
C ILE A 281 -10.76 14.46 -5.22
N GLU A 282 -10.18 14.14 -6.37
CA GLU A 282 -9.26 13.00 -6.53
C GLU A 282 -8.00 13.18 -5.66
N GLN A 283 -7.45 14.41 -5.61
CA GLN A 283 -6.35 14.75 -4.72
C GLN A 283 -6.75 14.65 -3.23
N ALA A 284 -7.92 15.16 -2.85
CA ALA A 284 -8.44 15.07 -1.49
C ALA A 284 -8.71 13.61 -1.08
N LEU A 285 -9.24 12.78 -1.97
CA LEU A 285 -9.43 11.35 -1.75
C LEU A 285 -8.09 10.62 -1.55
N ALA A 286 -7.08 10.93 -2.37
CA ALA A 286 -5.74 10.36 -2.22
C ALA A 286 -5.08 10.76 -0.90
N LEU A 287 -5.20 12.03 -0.49
CA LEU A 287 -4.71 12.51 0.81
C LEU A 287 -5.44 11.84 1.98
N GLN A 288 -6.78 11.78 1.94
CA GLN A 288 -7.59 11.21 3.01
C GLN A 288 -7.37 9.70 3.16
N LEU A 289 -7.32 8.96 2.05
CA LEU A 289 -6.98 7.54 2.03
C LEU A 289 -5.53 7.32 2.52
N GLY A 290 -4.60 8.19 2.10
CA GLY A 290 -3.22 8.20 2.58
C GLY A 290 -3.14 8.34 4.09
N ALA A 291 -3.82 9.33 4.69
CA ALA A 291 -3.86 9.53 6.13
C ALA A 291 -4.40 8.30 6.89
N ILE A 292 -5.40 7.61 6.34
CA ILE A 292 -5.98 6.40 6.93
C ILE A 292 -5.01 5.22 6.86
N VAL A 293 -4.46 4.92 5.67
CA VAL A 293 -3.53 3.78 5.44
C VAL A 293 -2.15 4.01 6.08
N GLN A 294 -1.79 5.27 6.34
CA GLN A 294 -0.55 5.62 7.07
C GLN A 294 -0.73 5.64 8.59
N HIS A 295 -1.96 5.64 9.11
CA HIS A 295 -2.23 5.66 10.55
C HIS A 295 -1.55 4.46 11.24
N PRO A 296 -0.74 4.66 12.31
CA PRO A 296 0.06 3.59 12.91
C PRO A 296 -0.76 2.37 13.31
N GLU A 297 -1.92 2.59 13.94
CA GLU A 297 -2.79 1.51 14.37
C GLU A 297 -3.47 0.77 13.22
N PHE A 298 -3.77 1.45 12.09
CA PHE A 298 -4.29 0.79 10.89
C PHE A 298 -3.25 -0.17 10.32
N ARG A 299 -2.01 0.31 10.17
CA ARG A 299 -0.87 -0.48 9.68
C ARG A 299 -0.57 -1.68 10.55
N ARG A 300 -0.57 -1.48 11.88
CA ARG A 300 -0.32 -2.54 12.85
C ARG A 300 -1.41 -3.63 12.79
N LEU A 301 -2.68 -3.22 12.72
CA LEU A 301 -3.80 -4.14 12.59
C LEU A 301 -3.73 -4.89 11.24
N GLU A 302 -3.47 -4.20 10.13
CA GLU A 302 -3.27 -4.84 8.82
C GLU A 302 -2.10 -5.84 8.86
N GLN A 303 -0.97 -5.47 9.46
CA GLN A 303 0.22 -6.33 9.58
C GLN A 303 -0.09 -7.64 10.31
N ALA A 304 -0.74 -7.58 11.49
CA ALA A 304 -1.08 -8.77 12.26
C ALA A 304 -2.03 -9.70 11.48
N TRP A 305 -3.09 -9.15 10.88
CA TRP A 305 -4.04 -9.90 10.07
C TRP A 305 -3.40 -10.49 8.80
N ARG A 306 -2.51 -9.76 8.12
CA ARG A 306 -1.77 -10.25 6.94
C ARG A 306 -0.74 -11.31 7.31
N GLY A 307 -0.06 -11.19 8.44
CA GLY A 307 0.88 -12.19 8.95
C GLY A 307 0.16 -13.51 9.22
N LEU A 308 -0.99 -13.45 9.92
CA LEU A 308 -1.83 -14.62 10.16
C LEU A 308 -2.38 -15.22 8.86
N ALA A 309 -2.88 -14.39 7.94
CA ALA A 309 -3.36 -14.85 6.64
C ALA A 309 -2.25 -15.50 5.81
N PHE A 310 -1.02 -14.97 5.86
CA PHE A 310 0.15 -15.56 5.21
C PHE A 310 0.47 -16.93 5.80
N LEU A 311 0.57 -17.06 7.13
CA LEU A 311 0.78 -18.33 7.83
C LEU A 311 -0.28 -19.37 7.41
N CYS A 312 -1.56 -19.02 7.47
CA CYS A 312 -2.67 -19.89 7.06
C CYS A 312 -2.57 -20.30 5.58
N SER A 313 -2.22 -19.37 4.69
CA SER A 313 -2.09 -19.64 3.24
C SER A 313 -0.92 -20.56 2.88
N ARG A 314 0.07 -20.71 3.77
CA ARG A 314 1.26 -21.54 3.57
C ARG A 314 1.21 -22.86 4.33
N ALA A 315 0.37 -22.98 5.35
CA ALA A 315 0.19 -24.22 6.10
C ALA A 315 -0.44 -25.32 5.23
N PRO A 316 0.00 -26.58 5.35
CA PRO A 316 -0.66 -27.70 4.69
C PRO A 316 -2.07 -27.91 5.28
N LYS A 317 -3.01 -28.34 4.44
CA LYS A 317 -4.43 -28.51 4.84
C LYS A 317 -4.68 -29.70 5.77
N THR A 318 -3.73 -30.62 5.85
CA THR A 318 -3.79 -31.88 6.60
C THR A 318 -2.54 -32.01 7.45
N GLY A 319 -2.67 -32.62 8.63
CA GLY A 319 -1.53 -32.81 9.56
C GLY A 319 -1.10 -31.57 10.33
N VAL A 320 -1.70 -30.39 10.09
CA VAL A 320 -1.48 -29.16 10.88
C VAL A 320 -2.81 -28.66 11.44
N ARG A 321 -2.80 -28.23 12.69
CA ARG A 321 -3.90 -27.48 13.34
C ARG A 321 -3.34 -26.16 13.84
N ILE A 322 -4.01 -25.06 13.52
CA ILE A 322 -3.63 -23.72 13.99
C ILE A 322 -4.70 -23.24 14.96
N GLU A 323 -4.29 -22.87 16.16
CA GLU A 323 -5.14 -22.24 17.18
C GLU A 323 -4.62 -20.84 17.44
N VAL A 324 -5.50 -19.84 17.44
CA VAL A 324 -5.12 -18.44 17.65
C VAL A 324 -5.80 -17.86 18.88
N LEU A 325 -5.07 -17.01 19.60
CA LEU A 325 -5.61 -16.21 20.68
C LEU A 325 -5.18 -14.76 20.50
N SER A 326 -6.16 -13.85 20.43
CA SER A 326 -5.86 -12.42 20.27
C SER A 326 -5.36 -11.84 21.58
N ALA A 327 -4.16 -11.28 21.61
CA ALA A 327 -3.62 -10.60 22.78
C ALA A 327 -2.60 -9.53 22.39
N SER A 328 -2.52 -8.47 23.19
CA SER A 328 -1.44 -7.48 23.09
C SER A 328 -0.14 -8.03 23.67
N ALA A 329 1.00 -7.51 23.23
CA ALA A 329 2.33 -8.04 23.53
C ALA A 329 2.59 -8.28 25.04
N GLN A 330 2.13 -7.37 25.90
CA GLN A 330 2.28 -7.47 27.36
C GLN A 330 1.52 -8.66 28.00
N HIS A 331 0.48 -9.18 27.33
CA HIS A 331 -0.33 -10.31 27.77
C HIS A 331 -0.09 -11.57 26.91
N ALA A 332 0.95 -11.56 26.07
CA ALA A 332 1.24 -12.66 25.16
C ALA A 332 1.64 -13.97 25.87
N PRO A 333 2.43 -13.95 26.98
CA PRO A 333 2.70 -15.17 27.75
C PRO A 333 1.42 -15.79 28.32
N GLU A 334 0.56 -15.00 28.96
CA GLU A 334 -0.72 -15.46 29.54
C GLU A 334 -1.71 -15.92 28.47
N ALA A 335 -1.62 -15.38 27.25
CA ALA A 335 -2.37 -15.91 26.11
C ALA A 335 -1.82 -17.26 25.66
N LEU A 336 -0.49 -17.42 25.54
CA LEU A 336 0.11 -18.70 25.17
C LEU A 336 -0.22 -19.80 26.18
N GLU A 337 -0.10 -19.52 27.49
CA GLU A 337 -0.51 -20.44 28.56
C GLU A 337 -1.98 -20.86 28.44
N ARG A 338 -2.89 -19.94 28.09
CA ARG A 338 -4.31 -20.27 27.86
C ARG A 338 -4.52 -21.17 26.64
N ILE A 339 -3.78 -20.99 25.54
CA ILE A 339 -3.87 -21.89 24.37
C ILE A 339 -3.42 -23.30 24.78
N ILE A 340 -2.26 -23.41 25.44
CA ILE A 340 -1.68 -24.68 25.85
C ILE A 340 -2.64 -25.41 26.81
N ASN A 341 -3.11 -24.72 27.85
CA ASN A 341 -3.93 -25.30 28.91
C ASN A 341 -5.38 -25.62 28.51
N ALA A 342 -5.93 -25.00 27.46
CA ALA A 342 -7.31 -25.24 27.02
C ALA A 342 -7.57 -26.70 26.58
N HIS A 343 -6.52 -27.43 26.18
CA HIS A 343 -6.65 -28.72 25.51
C HIS A 343 -5.78 -29.85 26.08
N THR A 344 -5.03 -29.61 27.17
CA THR A 344 -4.04 -30.53 27.78
C THR A 344 -4.55 -31.96 28.06
N SER A 345 -5.86 -32.14 28.25
CA SER A 345 -6.47 -33.45 28.55
C SER A 345 -7.23 -34.10 27.38
N VAL A 346 -7.28 -33.46 26.20
CA VAL A 346 -8.16 -33.87 25.08
C VAL A 346 -7.42 -33.91 23.74
N GLU A 347 -6.49 -32.98 23.50
CA GLU A 347 -5.67 -32.96 22.29
C GLU A 347 -4.20 -33.29 22.60
N PRO A 348 -3.40 -33.69 21.58
CA PRO A 348 -1.94 -33.73 21.70
C PRO A 348 -1.37 -32.40 22.22
N PRO A 349 -0.17 -32.36 22.82
CA PRO A 349 0.45 -31.10 23.25
C PRO A 349 0.67 -30.14 22.07
N VAL A 350 0.76 -28.84 22.37
CA VAL A 350 1.18 -27.84 21.40
C VAL A 350 2.61 -28.15 20.96
N SER A 351 2.84 -28.25 19.65
CA SER A 351 4.13 -28.66 19.08
C SER A 351 5.08 -27.48 18.86
N LEU A 352 4.52 -26.29 18.65
CA LEU A 352 5.22 -25.03 18.35
C LEU A 352 4.28 -23.87 18.66
N ALA A 353 4.83 -22.75 19.15
CA ALA A 353 4.12 -21.49 19.28
C ALA A 353 4.71 -20.42 18.35
N VAL A 354 3.85 -19.60 17.75
CA VAL A 354 4.23 -18.39 17.01
C VAL A 354 3.63 -17.20 17.74
N VAL A 355 4.47 -16.31 18.23
CA VAL A 355 4.06 -15.15 19.04
C VAL A 355 4.44 -13.88 18.28
N ASP A 356 3.44 -13.18 17.74
CA ASP A 356 3.59 -11.95 16.94
C ASP A 356 3.90 -10.75 17.85
N VAL A 357 5.08 -10.77 18.45
CA VAL A 357 5.69 -9.66 19.20
C VAL A 357 7.09 -9.40 18.66
N ALA A 358 7.53 -8.14 18.72
CA ALA A 358 8.87 -7.75 18.29
C ALA A 358 9.71 -7.37 19.51
N VAL A 359 10.70 -8.18 19.85
CA VAL A 359 11.61 -7.96 20.98
C VAL A 359 12.61 -6.84 20.64
N GLY A 360 12.64 -5.79 21.45
CA GLY A 360 13.67 -4.73 21.42
C GLY A 360 14.71 -4.84 22.53
N ALA A 361 15.67 -3.90 22.53
CA ALA A 361 16.69 -3.80 23.57
C ALA A 361 16.19 -3.15 24.88
N ASP A 362 14.94 -2.65 24.91
CA ASP A 362 14.37 -2.03 26.10
C ASP A 362 14.01 -3.07 27.18
N ALA A 363 13.98 -2.62 28.44
CA ALA A 363 13.78 -3.51 29.58
C ALA A 363 12.41 -4.23 29.58
N ALA A 364 11.37 -3.66 28.99
CA ALA A 364 10.05 -4.30 28.91
C ALA A 364 10.04 -5.41 27.85
N SER A 365 10.65 -5.17 26.68
CA SER A 365 10.87 -6.20 25.66
C SER A 365 11.70 -7.38 26.18
N LEU A 366 12.79 -7.12 26.89
CA LEU A 366 13.64 -8.18 27.44
C LEU A 366 12.95 -8.95 28.58
N ALA A 367 12.14 -8.27 29.39
CA ALA A 367 11.28 -8.94 30.36
C ALA A 367 10.19 -9.80 29.69
N LEU A 368 9.60 -9.34 28.58
CA LEU A 368 8.65 -10.13 27.79
C LEU A 368 9.31 -11.36 27.18
N TRP A 369 10.50 -11.24 26.59
CA TRP A 369 11.28 -12.38 26.09
C TRP A 369 11.54 -13.41 27.19
N ARG A 370 11.99 -12.97 28.38
CA ARG A 370 12.18 -13.86 29.52
C ARG A 370 10.90 -14.59 29.92
N ARG A 371 9.76 -13.90 30.02
CA ARG A 371 8.47 -14.52 30.37
C ARG A 371 7.99 -15.51 29.31
N LEU A 372 8.25 -15.24 28.03
CA LEU A 372 7.99 -16.21 26.95
C LEU A 372 8.88 -17.45 27.14
N GLY A 373 10.17 -17.28 27.44
CA GLY A 373 11.07 -18.40 27.74
C GLY A 373 10.61 -19.24 28.92
N GLU A 374 10.19 -18.59 30.02
CA GLU A 374 9.65 -19.25 31.21
C GLU A 374 8.41 -20.12 30.88
N VAL A 375 7.53 -19.65 29.98
CA VAL A 375 6.39 -20.42 29.46
C VAL A 375 6.86 -21.55 28.53
N GLY A 376 7.77 -21.27 27.59
CA GLY A 376 8.30 -22.25 26.65
C GLY A 376 8.97 -23.43 27.36
N GLU A 377 9.80 -23.14 28.37
CA GLU A 377 10.43 -24.14 29.23
C GLU A 377 9.39 -24.92 30.06
N GLY A 378 8.50 -24.21 30.75
CA GLY A 378 7.52 -24.81 31.67
C GLY A 378 6.54 -25.79 30.99
N TYR A 379 6.20 -25.55 29.72
CA TYR A 379 5.30 -26.41 28.93
C TYR A 379 6.03 -27.23 27.85
N THR A 380 7.36 -27.13 27.74
CA THR A 380 8.19 -27.73 26.68
C THR A 380 7.75 -27.38 25.26
N VAL A 381 7.29 -26.14 25.05
CA VAL A 381 6.82 -25.63 23.76
C VAL A 381 7.86 -24.66 23.19
N PRO A 382 8.52 -24.96 22.06
CA PRO A 382 9.35 -23.98 21.37
C PRO A 382 8.47 -22.83 20.86
N ILE A 383 8.96 -21.61 21.02
CA ILE A 383 8.32 -20.36 20.61
C ILE A 383 9.14 -19.76 19.47
N ILE A 384 8.46 -19.16 18.50
CA ILE A 384 9.06 -18.31 17.47
C ILE A 384 8.47 -16.91 17.66
N THR A 385 9.34 -15.94 17.84
CA THR A 385 9.01 -14.51 17.97
C THR A 385 9.83 -13.68 17.00
N ASN A 386 9.52 -12.39 16.86
CA ASN A 386 10.30 -11.48 16.02
C ASN A 386 11.31 -10.67 16.84
N ALA A 387 12.43 -10.29 16.23
CA ALA A 387 13.39 -9.36 16.79
C ALA A 387 13.32 -8.01 16.04
N SER A 388 13.26 -6.91 16.78
CA SER A 388 13.30 -5.57 16.19
C SER A 388 14.75 -5.13 15.92
N ALA A 389 14.97 -4.25 14.94
CA ALA A 389 16.29 -3.67 14.66
C ALA A 389 16.90 -2.95 15.89
N ASN A 390 16.05 -2.49 16.82
CA ASN A 390 16.42 -1.85 18.07
C ASN A 390 17.21 -2.80 19.00
N LEU A 391 16.97 -4.12 18.92
CA LEU A 391 17.76 -5.14 19.65
C LEU A 391 19.27 -5.03 19.34
N LEU A 392 19.62 -4.62 18.13
CA LEU A 392 21.00 -4.39 17.68
C LEU A 392 21.41 -2.89 17.71
N GLY A 393 20.60 -2.04 18.34
CA GLY A 393 20.77 -0.59 18.41
C GLY A 393 20.61 0.13 17.08
N ARG A 394 19.76 -0.39 16.18
CA ARG A 394 19.41 0.23 14.88
C ARG A 394 17.94 0.62 14.83
N THR A 395 17.61 1.63 14.04
CA THR A 395 16.23 2.05 13.80
C THR A 395 15.58 1.28 12.65
N GLN A 396 16.36 0.90 11.64
CA GLN A 396 15.93 0.12 10.48
C GLN A 396 16.83 -1.10 10.28
N LEU A 397 16.30 -2.14 9.64
CA LEU A 397 17.07 -3.38 9.37
C LEU A 397 18.10 -3.14 8.25
N ASP A 398 17.76 -2.34 7.24
CA ASP A 398 18.64 -1.91 6.14
C ASP A 398 19.95 -1.27 6.61
N ASP A 399 19.96 -0.66 7.80
CA ASP A 399 21.17 -0.08 8.40
C ASP A 399 22.18 -1.15 8.85
N ILE A 400 21.77 -2.41 9.01
CA ILE A 400 22.65 -3.54 9.33
C ILE A 400 23.41 -3.99 8.07
N ASP A 401 22.72 -4.04 6.92
CA ASP A 401 23.32 -4.47 5.65
C ASP A 401 24.44 -3.54 5.22
N ARG A 402 24.28 -2.24 5.46
CA ARG A 402 25.27 -1.17 5.21
C ARG A 402 26.54 -1.25 6.06
N LEU A 403 26.63 -2.14 7.06
CA LEU A 403 27.79 -2.26 7.93
C LEU A 403 28.81 -3.26 7.37
N ASP A 404 30.06 -2.81 7.25
CA ASP A 404 31.22 -3.66 6.92
C ASP A 404 31.43 -4.74 8.00
N ASN A 405 31.37 -4.34 9.28
CA ASN A 405 31.51 -5.25 10.42
C ASN A 405 30.18 -5.39 11.17
N LYS A 406 29.38 -6.38 10.77
CA LYS A 406 28.13 -6.76 11.43
C LYS A 406 28.36 -7.39 12.82
N GLN A 407 29.49 -8.07 13.03
CA GLN A 407 29.84 -8.68 14.32
C GLN A 407 29.98 -7.64 15.44
N ALA A 408 30.47 -6.44 15.13
CA ALA A 408 30.59 -5.35 16.11
C ALA A 408 29.27 -4.94 16.77
N LEU A 409 28.11 -5.21 16.15
CA LEU A 409 26.78 -5.00 16.79
C LEU A 409 26.59 -5.88 18.02
N PHE A 410 27.13 -7.09 17.98
CA PHE A 410 27.03 -8.10 19.02
C PHE A 410 28.03 -7.82 20.15
N ASP A 411 29.13 -7.11 19.90
CA ASP A 411 30.14 -6.80 20.93
C ASP A 411 30.03 -5.38 21.50
N ALA A 412 29.18 -4.52 20.92
CA ALA A 412 28.88 -3.19 21.45
C ALA A 412 28.24 -3.27 22.85
N ALA A 413 28.59 -2.36 23.76
CA ALA A 413 28.09 -2.37 25.15
C ALA A 413 26.55 -2.34 25.26
N GLN A 414 25.87 -1.72 24.30
CA GLN A 414 24.40 -1.70 24.19
C GLN A 414 23.75 -3.09 24.00
N SER A 415 24.51 -4.09 23.54
CA SER A 415 24.04 -5.47 23.37
C SER A 415 24.05 -6.30 24.66
N LEU A 416 24.78 -5.85 25.69
CA LEU A 416 24.98 -6.58 26.94
C LEU A 416 23.68 -7.03 27.63
N PRO A 417 22.60 -6.23 27.69
CA PRO A 417 21.36 -6.65 28.32
C PRO A 417 20.73 -7.87 27.64
N TRP A 418 20.61 -7.83 26.30
CA TRP A 418 20.00 -8.93 25.55
C TRP A 418 20.93 -10.15 25.46
N ARG A 419 22.25 -9.95 25.39
CA ARG A 419 23.23 -11.06 25.49
C ARG A 419 23.15 -11.79 26.83
N THR A 420 22.95 -11.04 27.92
CA THR A 420 22.75 -11.61 29.26
C THR A 420 21.44 -12.39 29.33
N GLN A 421 20.39 -11.92 28.63
CA GLN A 421 19.15 -12.68 28.49
C GLN A 421 19.35 -13.96 27.65
N ALA A 422 20.10 -13.89 26.54
CA ALA A 422 20.36 -15.03 25.65
C ALA A 422 21.12 -16.19 26.31
N GLN A 423 21.91 -15.92 27.36
CA GLN A 423 22.69 -16.93 28.10
C GLN A 423 21.86 -17.73 29.12
N ARG A 424 20.58 -17.40 29.30
CA ARG A 424 19.69 -18.07 30.25
C ARG A 424 19.08 -19.34 29.66
N THR A 425 18.82 -20.34 30.49
CA THR A 425 18.25 -21.64 30.07
C THR A 425 16.90 -21.48 29.40
N GLU A 426 16.03 -20.62 29.97
CA GLU A 426 14.69 -20.37 29.43
C GLU A 426 14.72 -19.74 28.03
N SER A 427 15.80 -19.05 27.66
CA SER A 427 15.96 -18.41 26.34
C SER A 427 16.27 -19.41 25.22
N MET A 428 16.51 -20.69 25.51
CA MET A 428 16.63 -21.74 24.49
C MET A 428 15.29 -22.07 23.83
N TRP A 429 14.17 -21.60 24.40
CA TRP A 429 12.81 -21.90 23.95
C TRP A 429 12.16 -20.80 23.09
N VAL A 430 12.88 -19.72 22.72
CA VAL A 430 12.31 -18.52 22.04
C VAL A 430 13.20 -17.99 20.91
#